data_AF-A0AA36J923-F1
#
_entry.id   AF-A0AA36J923-F1
#
_cell.length_a   1.000
_cell.length_b   1.000
_cell.length_c   1.000
_cell.angle_alpha   90.00
_cell.angle_beta   90.00
_cell.angle_gamma   90.00
#
_symmetry.space_group_name_H-M   'P 1'
#
loop_
_entity.id
_entity.type
_entity.pdbx_description
1 polymer ?
#
loop_
_entity_poly.entity_id
_entity_poly.type
_entity_poly.pdbx_seq_one_letter_code
_entity_poly.pdbx_strand_id
1 'polypeptide(L)'
;MDNSEPFVGRKCWPIAVATALACAALRFGFGSWGSETVRRLAEAPAPAAPARAAAATAFVSLGRGTVCRAGAKDTDIVPHHGRIQSGVSRRDCEERCRQQDTCHGFEFRSSERRCELWLQDIAAHVHDFYHRTVPGSPDFECIVKSPSCSELKAHKALHDAAASELSFFLEDYCEYGPTDEAFDVCSRSYAENVLATNRQLCVEVIKRCDAATCA
;
A
#
# COMPACT_ATOMS: atom_id res chain seq x y z
N MET A 1 18.82 48.20 1.58
CA MET A 1 19.46 47.73 0.33
C MET A 1 18.64 46.54 -0.09
N ASP A 2 17.83 46.80 -1.10
CA ASP A 2 16.66 46.07 -1.54
C ASP A 2 17.06 45.27 -2.78
N ASN A 3 16.91 43.95 -2.77
CA ASN A 3 17.28 43.07 -3.87
C ASN A 3 16.11 42.10 -4.15
N SER A 4 15.09 42.64 -4.81
CA SER A 4 14.03 41.89 -5.45
C SER A 4 14.38 41.61 -6.91
N GLU A 5 14.57 40.33 -7.27
CA GLU A 5 14.67 39.87 -8.67
C GLU A 5 13.30 39.37 -9.21
N PRO A 6 12.98 39.59 -10.51
CA PRO A 6 11.67 39.27 -11.06
C PRO A 6 11.58 37.85 -11.65
N PHE A 7 10.47 37.18 -11.35
CA PHE A 7 10.02 35.94 -11.98
C PHE A 7 9.61 36.18 -13.44
N VAL A 8 10.28 35.50 -14.39
CA VAL A 8 9.92 35.47 -15.81
C VAL A 8 8.92 34.34 -16.06
N GLY A 9 7.70 34.70 -16.45
CA GLY A 9 6.60 33.79 -16.78
C GLY A 9 6.84 33.00 -18.07
N ARG A 10 6.54 31.70 -18.04
CA ARG A 10 6.48 30.84 -19.23
C ARG A 10 5.03 30.75 -19.71
N LYS A 11 4.82 31.14 -20.98
CA LYS A 11 3.56 31.09 -21.70
C LYS A 11 3.26 29.66 -22.15
N CYS A 12 2.04 29.20 -21.89
CA CYS A 12 1.46 28.01 -22.50
C CYS A 12 1.19 28.25 -24.00
N TRP A 13 1.51 27.28 -24.84
CA TRP A 13 1.07 27.21 -26.24
C TRP A 13 0.06 26.07 -26.39
N PRO A 14 -1.10 26.28 -27.04
CA PRO A 14 -1.98 25.20 -27.45
C PRO A 14 -1.52 24.68 -28.83
N ILE A 15 -1.36 23.37 -28.98
CA ILE A 15 -1.27 22.74 -30.31
C ILE A 15 -2.62 22.11 -30.64
N ALA A 16 -3.11 22.50 -31.81
CA ALA A 16 -4.42 22.24 -32.35
C ALA A 16 -4.65 20.77 -32.76
N VAL A 17 -5.91 20.40 -32.64
CA VAL A 17 -6.56 19.21 -33.19
C VAL A 17 -6.61 19.32 -34.72
N ALA A 18 -6.22 18.26 -35.43
CA ALA A 18 -6.48 18.11 -36.85
C ALA A 18 -7.04 16.71 -37.14
N THR A 19 -8.37 16.66 -37.29
CA THR A 19 -9.15 15.58 -37.89
C THR A 19 -8.97 15.58 -39.41
N ALA A 20 -8.62 14.42 -39.99
CA ALA A 20 -8.75 14.17 -41.43
C ALA A 20 -9.60 12.92 -41.66
N LEU A 21 -10.83 13.17 -42.12
CA LEU A 21 -11.75 12.20 -42.69
C LEU A 21 -11.31 11.89 -44.13
N ALA A 22 -11.07 10.62 -44.43
CA ALA A 22 -10.96 10.12 -45.80
C ALA A 22 -12.05 9.08 -46.04
N CYS A 23 -13.12 9.50 -46.73
CA CYS A 23 -14.13 8.62 -47.32
C CYS A 23 -13.52 7.93 -48.56
N ALA A 24 -13.23 6.63 -48.47
CA ALA A 24 -12.99 5.80 -49.64
C ALA A 24 -14.25 4.94 -49.90
N ALA A 25 -15.02 5.34 -50.92
CA ALA A 25 -16.13 4.56 -51.44
C ALA A 25 -15.58 3.44 -52.34
N LEU A 26 -15.53 2.21 -51.81
CA LEU A 26 -15.28 1.02 -52.61
C LEU A 26 -16.62 0.36 -52.97
N ARG A 27 -16.92 0.38 -54.27
CA ARG A 27 -18.00 -0.41 -54.88
C ARG A 27 -17.56 -1.87 -54.95
N PHE A 28 -18.15 -2.73 -54.10
CA PHE A 28 -18.05 -4.18 -54.26
C PHE A 28 -19.35 -4.73 -54.84
N GLY A 29 -19.22 -5.51 -55.91
CA GLY A 29 -20.32 -6.15 -56.62
C GLY A 29 -21.00 -7.24 -55.78
N PHE A 30 -22.32 -7.29 -55.86
CA PHE A 30 -23.14 -8.35 -55.29
C PHE A 30 -23.01 -9.61 -56.16
N GLY A 31 -22.16 -10.55 -55.71
CA GLY A 31 -22.22 -11.94 -56.15
C GLY A 31 -23.34 -12.67 -55.41
N SER A 32 -24.15 -13.43 -56.14
CA SER A 32 -25.20 -14.31 -55.63
C SER A 32 -24.60 -15.53 -54.90
N TRP A 33 -24.73 -15.60 -53.58
CA TRP A 33 -24.34 -16.75 -52.77
C TRP A 33 -25.58 -17.57 -52.41
N GLY A 34 -25.53 -18.88 -52.71
CA GLY A 34 -26.61 -19.84 -52.54
C GLY A 34 -27.02 -20.06 -51.08
N SER A 35 -28.27 -20.47 -50.90
CA SER A 35 -29.03 -20.53 -49.65
C SER A 35 -28.68 -21.67 -48.68
N GLU A 36 -27.69 -22.51 -48.96
CA GLU A 36 -27.42 -23.72 -48.16
C GLU A 36 -26.59 -23.45 -46.88
N THR A 37 -25.84 -22.33 -46.81
CA THR A 37 -24.84 -22.11 -45.74
C THR A 37 -25.41 -21.49 -44.46
N VAL A 38 -26.62 -20.92 -44.50
CA VAL A 38 -27.20 -20.16 -43.37
C VAL A 38 -27.63 -21.07 -42.20
N ARG A 39 -27.85 -22.37 -42.44
CA ARG A 39 -28.43 -23.28 -41.43
C ARG A 39 -27.43 -23.96 -40.48
N ARG A 40 -26.13 -23.65 -40.55
CA ARG A 40 -25.10 -24.25 -39.66
C ARG A 40 -24.41 -23.27 -38.70
N LEU A 41 -24.88 -22.02 -38.60
CA LEU A 41 -24.29 -21.02 -37.69
C LEU A 41 -25.01 -20.88 -36.34
N ALA A 42 -26.08 -21.65 -36.11
CA ALA A 42 -26.87 -21.57 -34.89
C ALA A 42 -26.51 -22.65 -33.87
N GLU A 43 -25.23 -22.72 -33.45
CA GLU A 43 -24.82 -23.21 -32.11
C GLU A 43 -23.30 -23.04 -31.94
N ALA A 44 -22.84 -21.79 -31.99
CA ALA A 44 -21.57 -21.48 -31.34
C ALA A 44 -21.84 -21.39 -29.82
N PRO A 45 -21.12 -22.13 -28.97
CA PRO A 45 -21.24 -21.97 -27.53
C PRO A 45 -20.90 -20.52 -27.18
N ALA A 46 -21.74 -19.89 -26.35
CA ALA A 46 -21.55 -18.52 -25.91
C ALA A 46 -20.11 -18.34 -25.40
N PRO A 47 -19.41 -17.26 -25.78
CA PRO A 47 -18.10 -16.97 -25.22
C PRO A 47 -18.25 -16.90 -23.70
N ALA A 48 -17.50 -17.74 -22.99
CA ALA A 48 -17.45 -17.72 -21.54
C ALA A 48 -17.23 -16.28 -21.09
N ALA A 49 -18.10 -15.79 -20.19
CA ALA A 49 -17.92 -14.49 -19.57
C ALA A 49 -16.46 -14.38 -19.09
N PRO A 50 -15.77 -13.24 -19.31
CA PRO A 50 -14.39 -13.11 -18.88
C PRO A 50 -14.34 -13.45 -17.39
N ALA A 51 -13.56 -14.49 -17.06
CA ALA A 51 -13.21 -14.79 -15.69
C ALA A 51 -12.73 -13.49 -15.07
N ARG A 52 -13.51 -12.97 -14.12
CA ARG A 52 -13.23 -11.74 -13.39
C ARG A 52 -11.78 -11.86 -12.92
N ALA A 53 -10.87 -11.11 -13.53
CA ALA A 53 -9.44 -11.21 -13.24
C ALA A 53 -9.29 -11.16 -11.72
N ALA A 54 -8.78 -12.23 -11.12
CA ALA A 54 -8.60 -12.29 -9.67
C ALA A 54 -7.85 -11.03 -9.27
N ALA A 55 -8.48 -10.20 -8.42
CA ALA A 55 -7.86 -8.96 -7.99
C ALA A 55 -6.48 -9.30 -7.41
N ALA A 56 -5.43 -8.72 -7.98
CA ALA A 56 -4.07 -9.02 -7.58
C ALA A 56 -3.94 -8.79 -6.07
N THR A 57 -3.40 -9.78 -5.35
CA THR A 57 -3.16 -9.67 -3.91
C THR A 57 -2.29 -8.45 -3.63
N ALA A 58 -2.85 -7.47 -2.94
CA ALA A 58 -2.14 -6.27 -2.52
C ALA A 58 -1.49 -6.48 -1.16
N PHE A 59 -0.37 -5.81 -0.90
CA PHE A 59 0.27 -5.74 0.41
C PHE A 59 0.39 -4.28 0.81
N VAL A 60 -0.02 -3.95 2.03
CA VAL A 60 0.04 -2.58 2.57
C VAL A 60 0.97 -2.59 3.77
N SER A 61 2.02 -1.76 3.70
CA SER A 61 2.91 -1.52 4.83
C SER A 61 2.23 -0.66 5.88
N LEU A 62 2.42 -1.03 7.14
CA LEU A 62 2.03 -0.24 8.31
C LEU A 62 3.18 0.62 8.85
N GLY A 63 4.29 0.75 8.11
CA GLY A 63 5.43 1.62 8.43
C GLY A 63 6.63 0.87 8.99
N ARG A 64 7.85 1.42 8.80
CA ARG A 64 9.04 0.82 9.44
C ARG A 64 8.99 1.06 10.93
N GLY A 65 9.53 0.13 11.69
CA GLY A 65 9.47 0.16 13.13
C GLY A 65 8.12 -0.25 13.69
N THR A 66 7.24 -0.81 12.85
CA THR A 66 5.98 -1.41 13.30
C THR A 66 6.11 -2.91 13.40
N VAL A 67 5.58 -3.43 14.48
CA VAL A 67 5.43 -4.87 14.71
C VAL A 67 3.96 -5.25 14.64
N CYS A 68 3.66 -6.40 14.07
CA CYS A 68 2.30 -6.86 13.90
C CYS A 68 1.74 -7.39 15.23
N ARG A 69 0.44 -7.24 15.44
CA ARG A 69 -0.26 -7.68 16.65
C ARG A 69 -1.65 -8.23 16.33
N ALA A 70 -2.05 -9.25 17.08
CA ALA A 70 -3.40 -9.83 16.99
C ALA A 70 -4.47 -8.84 17.46
N GLY A 71 -4.09 -7.91 18.34
CA GLY A 71 -4.92 -6.83 18.84
C GLY A 71 -4.12 -5.85 19.69
N ALA A 72 -4.73 -4.72 20.08
CA ALA A 72 -4.02 -3.63 20.76
C ALA A 72 -3.42 -3.99 22.13
N LYS A 73 -3.85 -5.10 22.74
CA LYS A 73 -3.34 -5.61 24.04
C LYS A 73 -2.40 -6.80 23.88
N ASP A 74 -2.13 -7.22 22.66
CA ASP A 74 -1.19 -8.30 22.37
C ASP A 74 0.23 -7.78 22.66
N THR A 75 0.87 -8.39 23.64
CA THR A 75 2.24 -8.08 24.05
C THR A 75 3.24 -9.14 23.57
N ASP A 76 2.76 -10.13 22.82
CA ASP A 76 3.61 -11.21 22.34
C ASP A 76 4.54 -10.70 21.24
N ILE A 77 5.78 -11.17 21.32
CA ILE A 77 6.88 -10.75 20.44
C ILE A 77 6.86 -11.56 19.14
N VAL A 78 6.09 -12.65 19.10
CA VAL A 78 5.91 -13.54 17.95
C VAL A 78 4.44 -13.92 17.82
N PRO A 79 3.93 -14.15 16.60
CA PRO A 79 2.56 -14.56 16.41
C PRO A 79 2.33 -15.96 17.00
N HIS A 80 1.39 -16.08 17.95
CA HIS A 80 1.02 -17.37 18.56
C HIS A 80 0.64 -18.45 17.54
N HIS A 81 -0.06 -18.04 16.48
CA HIS A 81 -0.52 -18.92 15.41
C HIS A 81 0.26 -18.71 14.10
N GLY A 82 1.38 -18.00 14.14
CA GLY A 82 2.16 -17.68 12.94
C GLY A 82 3.27 -18.68 12.62
N ARG A 83 4.03 -18.37 11.58
CA ARG A 83 5.21 -19.16 11.16
C ARG A 83 6.40 -18.25 10.95
N ILE A 84 7.49 -18.56 11.65
CA ILE A 84 8.76 -17.86 11.49
C ILE A 84 9.59 -18.52 10.39
N GLN A 85 10.19 -17.72 9.52
CA GLN A 85 11.08 -18.15 8.46
C GLN A 85 12.32 -17.26 8.44
N SER A 86 13.49 -17.88 8.30
CA SER A 86 14.77 -17.18 8.31
C SER A 86 15.51 -17.35 6.99
N GLY A 87 16.41 -16.41 6.68
CA GLY A 87 17.17 -16.43 5.42
C GLY A 87 16.35 -16.08 4.19
N VAL A 88 15.16 -15.50 4.36
CA VAL A 88 14.23 -15.16 3.28
C VAL A 88 14.24 -13.65 3.00
N SER A 89 13.94 -13.25 1.77
CA SER A 89 13.73 -11.84 1.43
C SER A 89 12.29 -11.42 1.73
N ARG A 90 12.03 -10.10 1.77
CA ARG A 90 10.67 -9.57 1.85
C ARG A 90 9.78 -10.11 0.73
N ARG A 91 10.32 -10.23 -0.49
CA ARG A 91 9.56 -10.77 -1.63
C ARG A 91 9.16 -12.23 -1.41
N ASP A 92 10.02 -13.02 -0.77
CA ASP A 92 9.70 -14.40 -0.41
C ASP A 92 8.57 -14.46 0.63
N CYS A 93 8.53 -13.52 1.60
CA CYS A 93 7.41 -13.40 2.53
C CYS A 93 6.09 -13.13 1.80
N GLU A 94 6.08 -12.14 0.91
CA GLU A 94 4.89 -11.81 0.14
C GLU A 94 4.41 -13.02 -0.66
N GLU A 95 5.32 -13.73 -1.32
CA GLU A 95 4.97 -14.89 -2.13
C GLU A 95 4.41 -16.04 -1.29
N ARG A 96 5.04 -16.34 -0.15
CA ARG A 96 4.55 -17.38 0.75
C ARG A 96 3.22 -17.01 1.37
N CYS A 97 3.02 -15.74 1.70
CA CYS A 97 1.73 -15.25 2.21
C CYS A 97 0.66 -15.27 1.12
N ARG A 98 0.99 -15.01 -0.17
CA ARG A 98 0.05 -15.18 -1.29
C ARG A 98 -0.41 -16.63 -1.42
N GLN A 99 0.51 -17.58 -1.30
CA GLN A 99 0.26 -19.02 -1.47
C GLN A 99 -0.53 -19.65 -0.31
N GLN A 100 -0.72 -18.93 0.79
CA GLN A 100 -1.43 -19.41 1.96
C GLN A 100 -2.68 -18.56 2.21
N ASP A 101 -3.85 -19.15 2.01
CA ASP A 101 -5.14 -18.46 2.18
C ASP A 101 -5.36 -17.97 3.61
N THR A 102 -4.85 -18.70 4.59
CA THR A 102 -4.91 -18.32 6.00
C THR A 102 -3.89 -17.25 6.38
N CYS A 103 -3.06 -16.75 5.45
CA CYS A 103 -2.12 -15.68 5.76
C CYS A 103 -2.82 -14.33 5.63
N HIS A 104 -2.76 -13.51 6.69
CA HIS A 104 -3.36 -12.17 6.76
C HIS A 104 -2.31 -11.06 6.59
N GLY A 105 -1.03 -11.43 6.62
CA GLY A 105 0.08 -10.51 6.49
C GLY A 105 1.35 -11.11 7.04
N PHE A 106 2.38 -10.29 7.15
CA PHE A 106 3.65 -10.70 7.72
C PHE A 106 4.39 -9.53 8.34
N GLU A 107 5.22 -9.83 9.33
CA GLU A 107 6.27 -8.94 9.79
C GLU A 107 7.58 -9.35 9.13
N PHE A 108 8.32 -8.39 8.59
CA PHE A 108 9.63 -8.67 8.00
C PHE A 108 10.72 -7.84 8.64
N ARG A 109 11.76 -8.52 9.13
CA ARG A 109 12.96 -7.92 9.70
C ARG A 109 14.16 -8.13 8.76
N SER A 110 14.62 -7.06 8.14
CA SER A 110 15.56 -7.10 7.02
C SER A 110 17.00 -7.46 7.41
N SER A 111 17.50 -7.01 8.57
CA SER A 111 18.85 -7.36 9.06
C SER A 111 18.99 -8.86 9.36
N GLU A 112 17.91 -9.49 9.82
CA GLU A 112 17.89 -10.93 10.14
C GLU A 112 17.42 -11.79 8.96
N ARG A 113 16.93 -11.16 7.88
CA ARG A 113 16.22 -11.85 6.79
C ARG A 113 15.13 -12.77 7.37
N ARG A 114 14.41 -12.26 8.37
CA ARG A 114 13.42 -12.99 9.15
C ARG A 114 12.02 -12.52 8.78
N CYS A 115 11.13 -13.48 8.63
CA CYS A 115 9.74 -13.29 8.26
C CYS A 115 8.85 -13.98 9.27
N GLU A 116 7.85 -13.28 9.76
CA GLU A 116 6.83 -13.84 10.64
C GLU A 116 5.51 -13.78 9.89
N LEU A 117 5.07 -14.92 9.35
CA LEU A 117 3.77 -15.02 8.69
C LEU A 117 2.68 -15.03 9.74
N TRP A 118 1.70 -14.14 9.61
CA TRP A 118 0.54 -14.05 10.50
C TRP A 118 -0.61 -14.87 9.91
N LEU A 119 -0.94 -15.97 10.57
CA LEU A 119 -2.03 -16.88 10.14
C LEU A 119 -3.37 -16.63 10.85
N GLN A 120 -3.46 -15.46 11.48
CA GLN A 120 -4.62 -14.91 12.14
C GLN A 120 -4.69 -13.43 11.79
N ASP A 121 -5.83 -12.79 12.06
CA ASP A 121 -6.01 -11.37 11.80
C ASP A 121 -4.95 -10.52 12.52
N ILE A 122 -4.44 -9.52 11.80
CA ILE A 122 -3.58 -8.47 12.36
C ILE A 122 -4.49 -7.30 12.70
N ALA A 123 -5.07 -7.28 13.91
CA ALA A 123 -5.99 -6.20 14.30
C ALA A 123 -5.27 -4.96 14.84
N ALA A 124 -3.96 -5.03 15.09
CA ALA A 124 -3.15 -3.90 15.52
C ALA A 124 -1.71 -3.98 15.00
N HIS A 125 -1.03 -2.85 15.11
CA HIS A 125 0.42 -2.78 15.04
C HIS A 125 0.87 -1.78 16.11
N VAL A 126 2.11 -1.94 16.59
CA VAL A 126 2.69 -1.01 17.56
C VAL A 126 4.05 -0.54 17.06
N HIS A 127 4.40 0.69 17.42
CA HIS A 127 5.75 1.20 17.25
C HIS A 127 6.60 0.73 18.44
N ASP A 128 7.44 -0.28 18.25
CA ASP A 128 8.19 -0.93 19.35
C ASP A 128 9.27 -0.02 20.00
N PHE A 129 9.43 1.20 19.50
CA PHE A 129 10.41 2.17 19.99
C PHE A 129 9.99 2.99 21.21
N TYR A 130 8.75 2.85 21.71
CA TYR A 130 8.33 3.62 22.89
C TYR A 130 9.22 3.42 24.13
N HIS A 131 10.01 2.34 24.20
CA HIS A 131 10.86 2.04 25.37
C HIS A 131 12.32 1.67 25.04
N ARG A 132 12.77 1.75 23.79
CA ARG A 132 14.13 1.32 23.41
C ARG A 132 14.74 2.24 22.35
N THR A 133 15.96 2.71 22.61
CA THR A 133 16.84 3.26 21.57
C THR A 133 17.53 2.10 20.86
N VAL A 134 17.43 2.04 19.54
CA VAL A 134 18.24 1.10 18.74
C VAL A 134 19.33 1.84 17.98
N PRO A 135 20.53 1.26 17.82
CA PRO A 135 21.52 1.77 16.90
C PRO A 135 21.01 1.64 15.46
N GLY A 136 20.93 2.76 14.74
CA GLY A 136 20.50 2.79 13.34
C GLY A 136 18.98 2.74 13.14
N SER A 137 18.53 2.64 11.89
CA SER A 137 17.11 2.67 11.56
C SER A 137 16.43 1.32 11.83
N PRO A 138 15.15 1.28 12.27
CA PRO A 138 14.35 0.07 12.31
C PRO A 138 14.39 -0.64 11.00
N ASP A 139 14.60 -1.93 11.12
CA ASP A 139 14.70 -2.82 10.00
C ASP A 139 13.51 -3.78 9.93
N PHE A 140 12.54 -3.65 10.85
CA PHE A 140 11.28 -4.39 10.90
C PHE A 140 10.09 -3.57 10.40
N GLU A 141 9.10 -4.25 9.81
CA GLU A 141 7.92 -3.64 9.19
C GLU A 141 6.75 -4.62 9.23
N CYS A 142 5.60 -4.20 9.76
CA CYS A 142 4.36 -4.95 9.68
C CYS A 142 3.64 -4.67 8.36
N ILE A 143 3.22 -5.73 7.66
CA ILE A 143 2.65 -5.65 6.32
C ILE A 143 1.38 -6.51 6.27
N VAL A 144 0.24 -5.90 5.95
CA VAL A 144 -1.06 -6.60 5.85
C VAL A 144 -1.37 -7.01 4.41
N LYS A 145 -1.91 -8.21 4.25
CA LYS A 145 -2.30 -8.78 2.95
C LYS A 145 -3.75 -8.43 2.64
N SER A 146 -3.95 -7.74 1.53
CA SER A 146 -5.25 -7.44 0.94
C SER A 146 -6.30 -6.96 1.96
N PRO A 147 -5.97 -5.96 2.80
CA PRO A 147 -6.86 -5.55 3.87
C PRO A 147 -8.17 -5.00 3.32
N SER A 148 -9.26 -5.28 4.00
CA SER A 148 -10.56 -4.65 3.81
C SER A 148 -10.50 -3.16 4.13
N CYS A 149 -11.51 -2.42 3.70
CA CYS A 149 -11.65 -1.00 4.05
C CYS A 149 -11.70 -0.79 5.57
N SER A 150 -12.41 -1.65 6.31
CA SER A 150 -12.51 -1.59 7.77
C SER A 150 -11.17 -1.82 8.46
N GLU A 151 -10.39 -2.79 7.99
CA GLU A 151 -9.05 -3.06 8.55
C GLU A 151 -8.08 -1.90 8.29
N LEU A 152 -8.08 -1.33 7.06
CA LEU A 152 -7.27 -0.16 6.76
C LEU A 152 -7.64 1.05 7.61
N LYS A 153 -8.94 1.31 7.83
CA LYS A 153 -9.39 2.39 8.71
C LYS A 153 -8.95 2.15 10.17
N ALA A 154 -9.01 0.92 10.66
CA ALA A 154 -8.55 0.59 12.01
C ALA A 154 -7.05 0.85 12.17
N HIS A 155 -6.21 0.41 11.23
CA HIS A 155 -4.78 0.72 11.26
C HIS A 155 -4.47 2.20 11.07
N LYS A 156 -5.25 2.91 10.25
CA LYS A 156 -5.13 4.34 10.08
C LYS A 156 -5.42 5.08 11.39
N ALA A 157 -6.47 4.70 12.12
CA ALA A 157 -6.79 5.28 13.41
C ALA A 157 -5.65 5.09 14.44
N LEU A 158 -4.97 3.93 14.42
CA LEU A 158 -3.77 3.72 15.25
C LEU A 158 -2.63 4.67 14.87
N HIS A 159 -2.39 4.88 13.57
CA HIS A 159 -1.40 5.87 13.09
C HIS A 159 -1.78 7.32 13.39
N ASP A 160 -3.07 7.65 13.41
CA ASP A 160 -3.54 8.97 13.81
C ASP A 160 -3.33 9.24 15.29
N ALA A 161 -3.55 8.24 16.14
CA ALA A 161 -3.19 8.32 17.55
C ALA A 161 -1.67 8.53 17.72
N ALA A 162 -0.85 7.69 17.08
CA ALA A 162 0.61 7.83 17.14
C ALA A 162 1.10 9.19 16.64
N ALA A 163 0.56 9.68 15.51
CA ALA A 163 0.93 10.99 14.95
C ALA A 163 0.49 12.16 15.84
N SER A 164 -0.66 12.05 16.50
CA SER A 164 -1.15 13.09 17.43
C SER A 164 -0.35 13.14 18.72
N GLU A 165 0.19 12.00 19.16
CA GLU A 165 1.07 11.94 20.33
C GLU A 165 2.46 12.52 20.06
N LEU A 166 2.93 12.53 18.81
CA LEU A 166 4.28 13.03 18.47
C LEU A 166 4.53 14.46 18.94
N SER A 167 3.59 15.40 18.75
CA SER A 167 3.83 16.81 19.12
C SER A 167 3.98 16.96 20.63
N PHE A 168 3.09 16.33 21.40
CA PHE A 168 3.16 16.31 22.86
C PHE A 168 4.45 15.64 23.33
N PHE A 169 4.80 14.51 22.72
CA PHE A 169 5.98 13.74 23.11
C PHE A 169 7.28 14.51 22.84
N LEU A 170 7.41 15.13 21.66
CA LEU A 170 8.60 15.87 21.27
C LEU A 170 8.82 17.13 22.13
N GLU A 171 7.75 17.78 22.60
CA GLU A 171 7.85 18.97 23.45
C GLU A 171 8.17 18.61 24.91
N ASP A 172 7.55 17.57 25.47
CA ASP A 172 7.66 17.24 26.90
C ASP A 172 8.85 16.32 27.23
N TYR A 173 9.26 15.45 26.31
CA TYR A 173 10.22 14.38 26.59
C TYR A 173 11.56 14.51 25.86
N CYS A 174 11.65 15.39 24.85
CA CYS A 174 12.88 15.59 24.09
C CYS A 174 13.50 16.95 24.44
N GLU A 175 14.41 16.97 25.43
CA GLU A 175 15.05 18.19 25.96
C GLU A 175 15.65 19.10 24.87
N TYR A 176 16.19 18.50 23.81
CA TYR A 176 16.82 19.20 22.69
C TYR A 176 16.01 19.10 21.38
N GLY A 177 14.77 18.62 21.46
CA GLY A 177 13.93 18.31 20.30
C GLY A 177 14.41 17.09 19.51
N PRO A 178 13.87 16.88 18.29
CA PRO A 178 14.19 15.70 17.51
C PRO A 178 15.63 15.69 16.99
N THR A 179 16.34 14.59 17.21
CA THR A 179 17.74 14.38 16.82
C THR A 179 17.87 13.52 15.55
N ASP A 180 19.01 13.62 14.87
CA ASP A 180 19.35 12.77 13.71
C ASP A 180 20.34 11.64 14.08
N GLU A 181 20.78 11.57 15.34
CA GLU A 181 21.89 10.71 15.78
C GLU A 181 21.47 9.26 16.05
N ALA A 182 20.24 9.06 16.56
CA ALA A 182 19.69 7.76 16.90
C ALA A 182 18.27 7.59 16.35
N PHE A 183 17.81 6.34 16.24
CA PHE A 183 16.41 6.04 15.98
C PHE A 183 15.74 5.64 17.29
N ASP A 184 15.19 6.65 17.97
CA ASP A 184 14.36 6.55 19.14
C ASP A 184 13.12 7.45 19.01
N VAL A 185 12.35 7.54 20.08
CA VAL A 185 11.15 8.38 20.18
C VAL A 185 11.42 9.87 19.91
N CYS A 186 12.64 10.33 20.17
CA CYS A 186 13.11 11.69 19.91
C CYS A 186 13.88 11.77 18.59
N SER A 187 13.78 10.77 17.71
CA SER A 187 14.42 10.82 16.39
C SER A 187 13.55 11.59 15.41
N ARG A 188 14.16 12.52 14.65
CA ARG A 188 13.51 13.12 13.49
C ARG A 188 13.07 12.04 12.50
N SER A 189 13.93 11.05 12.28
CA SER A 189 13.65 9.93 11.37
C SER A 189 12.45 9.09 11.83
N TYR A 190 12.24 8.95 13.13
CA TYR A 190 11.05 8.28 13.68
C TYR A 190 9.79 9.09 13.43
N ALA A 191 9.79 10.37 13.78
CA ALA A 191 8.64 11.26 13.58
C ALA A 191 8.25 11.35 12.09
N GLU A 192 9.24 11.50 11.20
CA GLU A 192 9.02 11.52 9.76
C GLU A 192 8.45 10.19 9.25
N ASN A 193 8.88 9.05 9.80
CA ASN A 193 8.34 7.74 9.44
C ASN A 193 6.85 7.63 9.76
N VAL A 194 6.48 7.93 11.01
CA VAL A 194 5.09 7.89 11.48
C VAL A 194 4.21 8.81 10.61
N LEU A 195 4.64 10.04 10.38
CA LEU A 195 3.88 11.00 9.56
C LEU A 195 3.78 10.57 8.08
N ALA A 196 4.85 10.02 7.51
CA ALA A 196 4.86 9.55 6.13
C ALA A 196 3.95 8.33 5.96
N THR A 197 4.01 7.36 6.87
CA THR A 197 3.16 6.18 6.87
C THR A 197 1.70 6.55 7.10
N ASN A 198 1.40 7.48 8.02
CA ASN A 198 0.05 7.97 8.23
C ASN A 198 -0.53 8.53 6.90
N ARG A 199 0.22 9.37 6.19
CA ARG A 199 -0.18 9.87 4.85
C ARG A 199 -0.35 8.75 3.82
N GLN A 200 0.52 7.74 3.82
CA GLN A 200 0.41 6.60 2.91
C GLN A 200 -0.86 5.78 3.17
N LEU A 201 -1.16 5.46 4.43
CA LEU A 201 -2.38 4.76 4.82
C LEU A 201 -3.62 5.55 4.44
N CYS A 202 -3.56 6.88 4.54
CA CYS A 202 -4.60 7.78 4.09
C CYS A 202 -4.95 7.59 2.60
N VAL A 203 -3.93 7.47 1.75
CA VAL A 203 -4.09 7.19 0.31
C VAL A 203 -4.68 5.80 0.10
N GLU A 204 -4.22 4.78 0.83
CA GLU A 204 -4.76 3.43 0.73
C GLU A 204 -6.23 3.34 1.19
N VAL A 205 -6.62 4.08 2.23
CA VAL A 205 -8.02 4.21 2.67
C VAL A 205 -8.87 4.84 1.59
N ILE A 206 -8.49 6.00 1.05
CA ILE A 206 -9.22 6.68 -0.02
C ILE A 206 -9.42 5.74 -1.22
N LYS A 207 -8.35 5.06 -1.63
CA LYS A 207 -8.36 4.14 -2.77
C LYS A 207 -9.18 2.88 -2.53
N ARG A 208 -9.11 2.27 -1.34
CA ARG A 208 -9.76 0.98 -1.05
C ARG A 208 -11.20 1.13 -0.62
N CYS A 209 -11.53 2.26 0.01
CA CYS A 209 -12.86 2.54 0.54
C CYS A 209 -13.73 3.38 -0.41
N ASP A 210 -13.22 3.76 -1.59
CA ASP A 210 -13.83 4.73 -2.50
C ASP A 210 -14.27 6.01 -1.77
N ALA A 211 -13.44 6.46 -0.81
CA ALA A 211 -13.76 7.57 0.08
C ALA A 211 -13.22 8.89 -0.49
N ALA A 212 -13.98 9.98 -0.34
CA ALA A 212 -13.53 11.32 -0.77
C ALA A 212 -12.40 11.87 0.11
N THR A 213 -12.39 11.47 1.38
CA THR A 213 -11.38 11.85 2.37
C THR A 213 -10.98 10.64 3.18
N CYS A 214 -9.84 10.79 3.83
CA CYS A 214 -9.30 9.84 4.77
C CYS A 214 -9.80 10.26 6.15
N ALA A 215 -10.79 9.52 6.62
CA ALA A 215 -11.48 9.71 7.89
C ALA A 215 -11.02 8.68 8.91
#